data_AF-A0A2A5A3P8-F1
#
_entry.id   AF-A0A2A5A3P8-F1
#
_cell.length_a   1.000
_cell.length_b   1.000
_cell.length_c   1.000
_cell.angle_alpha   90.00
_cell.angle_beta   90.00
_cell.angle_gamma   90.00
#
_symmetry.space_group_name_H-M   'P 1'
#
loop_
_entity.id
_entity.type
_entity.pdbx_description
1 polymer ?
#
loop_
_entity_poly.entity_id
_entity_poly.type
_entity_poly.pdbx_seq_one_letter_code
_entity_poly.pdbx_strand_id
1 'polypeptide(L)'
;MFAEIMVLLTFVFLVIFIVQPLFAPQAAFQTDSENDKIQTLQLRKEILYRQIKEAEMEHDMGNLSDEDYKRTRQQLKEEASQIIDLLEKIGKK
;
A
#
# COMPACT_ATOMS: atom_id res chain seq x y z
N MET A 1 -42.13 -5.59 -38.39
CA MET A 1 -41.50 -6.93 -38.29
C MET A 1 -39.96 -6.84 -38.17
N PHE A 2 -39.18 -6.76 -39.26
CA PHE A 2 -37.70 -6.80 -39.18
C PHE A 2 -37.08 -5.62 -38.41
N ALA A 3 -37.56 -4.40 -38.64
CA ALA A 3 -37.07 -3.21 -37.96
C ALA A 3 -37.36 -3.24 -36.44
N GLU A 4 -38.54 -3.72 -36.04
CA GLU A 4 -38.92 -3.86 -34.63
C GLU A 4 -38.03 -4.87 -33.91
N ILE A 5 -37.69 -5.98 -34.59
CA ILE A 5 -36.77 -6.99 -34.06
C ILE A 5 -35.36 -6.41 -33.87
N MET A 6 -34.87 -5.62 -34.82
CA MET A 6 -33.56 -4.96 -34.70
C MET A 6 -33.51 -3.95 -33.55
N VAL A 7 -34.58 -3.17 -33.37
CA VAL A 7 -34.70 -2.22 -32.26
C VAL A 7 -34.74 -2.96 -30.91
N LEU A 8 -35.49 -4.06 -30.81
CA LEU A 8 -35.57 -4.85 -29.59
C LEU A 8 -34.21 -5.48 -29.26
N LEU A 9 -33.51 -6.04 -30.26
CA LEU A 9 -32.22 -6.69 -30.07
C LEU A 9 -31.14 -5.69 -29.60
N THR A 10 -31.08 -4.51 -30.22
CA THR A 10 -30.15 -3.45 -29.81
C THR A 10 -30.46 -2.92 -28.41
N PHE A 11 -31.74 -2.80 -28.04
CA PHE A 11 -32.15 -2.42 -26.70
C PHE A 11 -31.71 -3.44 -25.65
N VAL A 12 -31.94 -4.73 -25.90
CA VAL A 12 -31.50 -5.81 -24.99
C VAL A 12 -29.98 -5.81 -24.83
N PHE A 13 -29.24 -5.59 -25.92
CA PHE A 13 -27.78 -5.51 -25.88
C PHE A 13 -27.29 -4.34 -25.01
N LEU A 14 -27.91 -3.17 -25.14
CA LEU A 14 -27.64 -1.99 -24.30
C LEU A 14 -27.91 -2.28 -22.82
N VAL A 15 -29.06 -2.89 -22.51
CA VAL A 15 -29.42 -3.25 -21.14
C VAL A 15 -28.41 -4.23 -20.55
N ILE A 16 -28.03 -5.26 -21.29
CA ILE A 16 -27.01 -6.22 -20.84
C ILE A 16 -25.69 -5.50 -20.58
N PHE A 17 -25.25 -4.61 -21.48
CA PHE A 17 -24.00 -3.86 -21.31
C PHE A 17 -24.00 -2.95 -20.06
N ILE A 18 -25.13 -2.31 -19.76
CA ILE A 18 -25.29 -1.45 -18.57
C ILE A 18 -25.37 -2.28 -17.28
N VAL A 19 -26.01 -3.45 -17.33
CA VAL A 19 -26.26 -4.31 -16.17
C VAL A 19 -25.06 -5.23 -15.87
N GLN A 20 -24.28 -5.60 -16.89
CA GLN A 20 -23.06 -6.41 -16.75
C GLN A 20 -22.10 -5.91 -15.64
N PRO A 21 -21.74 -4.61 -15.53
CA PRO A 21 -20.84 -4.16 -14.46
C PRO A 21 -21.43 -4.26 -13.05
N LEU A 22 -22.75 -4.39 -12.89
CA LEU A 22 -23.39 -4.53 -11.59
C LEU A 22 -23.22 -5.95 -11.02
N PHE A 23 -23.11 -6.95 -11.91
CA PHE A 23 -22.88 -8.35 -11.55
C PHE A 23 -21.44 -8.80 -11.76
N ALA A 24 -20.61 -7.95 -12.37
CA ALA A 24 -19.19 -8.16 -12.38
C ALA A 24 -18.74 -8.23 -10.90
N PRO A 25 -18.16 -9.36 -10.44
CA PRO A 25 -17.47 -9.33 -9.16
C PRO A 25 -16.52 -8.16 -9.25
N GLN A 26 -16.46 -7.34 -8.18
CA GLN A 26 -15.52 -6.24 -8.08
C GLN A 26 -14.17 -6.84 -8.44
N ALA A 27 -13.75 -6.67 -9.70
CA ALA A 27 -12.46 -7.08 -10.21
C ALA A 27 -11.57 -6.10 -9.48
N ALA A 28 -11.27 -6.50 -8.25
CA ALA A 28 -10.67 -5.64 -7.30
C ALA A 28 -9.39 -5.17 -7.97
N PHE A 29 -9.07 -3.91 -7.74
CA PHE A 29 -7.74 -3.33 -7.89
C PHE A 29 -6.71 -4.14 -7.05
N GLN A 30 -6.60 -5.45 -7.30
CA GLN A 30 -5.81 -6.41 -6.57
C GLN A 30 -4.39 -6.46 -7.13
N THR A 31 -4.20 -6.09 -8.40
CA THR A 31 -2.87 -5.94 -8.99
C THR A 31 -2.11 -4.71 -8.47
N ASP A 32 -2.80 -3.62 -8.13
CA ASP A 32 -2.14 -2.42 -7.57
C ASP A 32 -1.95 -2.51 -6.05
N SER A 33 -2.86 -3.19 -5.33
CA SER A 33 -2.84 -3.22 -3.86
C SER A 33 -1.58 -3.86 -3.25
N GLU A 34 -0.99 -4.87 -3.89
CA GLU A 34 0.21 -5.53 -3.33
C GLU A 34 1.47 -4.71 -3.61
N ASN A 35 1.61 -4.19 -4.83
CA ASN A 35 2.71 -3.31 -5.18
C ASN A 35 2.66 -1.99 -4.39
N ASP A 36 1.47 -1.43 -4.16
CA ASP A 36 1.26 -0.26 -3.31
C ASP A 36 1.62 -0.53 -1.85
N LYS A 37 1.30 -1.74 -1.33
CA LYS A 37 1.72 -2.14 0.03
C LYS A 37 3.24 -2.24 0.14
N ILE A 38 3.91 -2.84 -0.86
CA ILE A 38 5.37 -2.94 -0.89
C ILE A 38 5.99 -1.54 -0.94
N GLN A 39 5.51 -0.67 -1.83
CA GLN A 39 5.97 0.72 -1.93
C GLN A 39 5.77 1.49 -0.62
N THR A 40 4.61 1.34 0.02
CA THR A 40 4.30 1.98 1.32
C THR A 40 5.26 1.51 2.41
N LEU A 41 5.53 0.20 2.47
CA LEU A 41 6.49 -0.37 3.43
C LEU A 41 7.92 0.08 3.16
N GLN A 42 8.32 0.19 1.89
CA GLN A 42 9.63 0.73 1.50
C GLN A 42 9.81 2.19 1.92
N LEU A 43 8.79 3.03 1.69
CA LEU A 43 8.80 4.42 2.14
C LEU A 43 8.90 4.51 3.66
N ARG A 44 8.12 3.70 4.39
CA ARG A 44 8.16 3.68 5.85
C ARG A 44 9.53 3.25 6.39
N LYS A 45 10.17 2.29 5.73
CA LYS A 45 11.55 1.91 6.01
C LYS A 45 12.46 3.13 5.90
N GLU A 46 12.46 3.84 4.76
CA GLU A 46 13.31 5.02 4.55
C GLU A 46 13.11 6.10 5.62
N ILE A 47 11.86 6.36 6.00
CA ILE A 47 11.52 7.31 7.08
C ILE A 47 12.16 6.89 8.41
N LEU A 48 12.07 5.61 8.79
CA LEU A 48 12.69 5.11 10.02
C LEU A 48 14.21 5.25 10.00
N TYR A 49 14.88 4.98 8.87
CA TYR A 49 16.32 5.20 8.74
C TYR A 49 16.69 6.68 8.89
N ARG A 50 15.87 7.58 8.31
CA ARG A 50 16.06 9.02 8.48
C ARG A 50 15.90 9.44 9.94
N GLN A 51 14.87 8.95 10.63
CA GLN A 51 14.65 9.25 12.07
C GLN A 51 15.79 8.75 12.95
N ILE A 52 16.37 7.58 12.65
CA ILE A 52 17.56 7.10 13.38
C ILE A 52 18.72 8.08 13.21
N LYS A 53 18.95 8.54 11.98
CA LYS A 53 20.01 9.52 11.68
C LYS A 53 19.74 10.87 12.34
N GLU A 54 18.49 11.33 12.37
CA GLU A 54 18.09 12.56 13.05
C GLU A 54 18.34 12.47 14.56
N ALA A 55 17.95 11.36 15.20
CA ALA A 55 18.22 11.12 16.61
C ALA A 55 19.73 11.05 16.93
N GLU A 56 20.54 10.49 16.02
CA GLU A 56 22.00 10.49 16.13
C GLU A 56 22.58 11.92 16.02
N MET A 57 22.09 12.73 15.07
CA MET A 57 22.51 14.13 14.95
C MET A 57 22.11 14.97 16.17
N GLU A 58 20.90 14.78 16.72
CA GLU A 58 20.46 15.47 17.94
C GLU A 58 21.31 15.10 19.16
N HIS A 59 21.69 13.82 19.27
CA HIS A 59 22.60 13.32 20.28
C HIS A 59 24.01 13.92 20.14
N ASP A 60 24.56 13.93 18.93
CA ASP A 60 25.87 14.53 18.62
C ASP A 60 25.89 16.05 18.92
N MET A 61 24.76 16.73 18.73
CA MET A 61 24.59 18.15 19.07
C MET A 61 24.42 18.39 20.58
N GLY A 62 24.29 17.34 21.39
CA GLY A 62 24.04 17.42 22.83
C GLY A 62 22.60 17.79 23.20
N ASN A 63 21.68 17.77 22.24
CA ASN A 63 20.26 18.09 22.45
C ASN A 63 19.45 16.88 22.94
N LEU A 64 20.02 15.68 22.87
CA LEU A 64 19.42 14.43 23.31
C LEU A 64 20.35 13.73 24.31
N SER A 65 19.80 13.28 25.45
CA SER A 65 20.58 12.56 26.46
C SER A 65 21.02 11.18 25.95
N ASP A 66 22.11 10.62 26.49
CA ASP A 66 22.57 9.27 26.14
C ASP A 66 21.49 8.20 26.38
N GLU A 67 20.73 8.31 27.46
CA GLU A 67 19.68 7.36 27.81
C GLU A 67 18.49 7.48 26.85
N ASP A 68 18.05 8.70 26.56
CA ASP A 68 16.95 8.94 25.63
C ASP A 68 17.34 8.56 24.19
N TYR A 69 18.57 8.84 23.78
CA TYR A 69 19.10 8.42 22.48
C TYR A 69 19.08 6.89 22.36
N LYS A 70 19.60 6.17 23.36
CA LYS A 70 19.60 4.69 23.35
C LYS A 70 18.18 4.14 23.29
N ARG A 71 17.25 4.71 24.07
CA ARG A 71 15.84 4.29 24.06
C ARG A 71 15.19 4.52 22.70
N THR A 72 15.28 5.73 22.16
CA THR A 72 14.69 6.10 20.87
C THR A 72 15.29 5.27 19.74
N ARG A 73 16.61 5.12 19.71
CA ARG A 73 17.29 4.29 18.71
C ARG A 73 16.87 2.82 18.78
N GLN A 74 16.66 2.28 19.97
CA GLN A 74 16.19 0.91 20.14
C GLN A 74 14.77 0.74 19.60
N GLN A 75 13.86 1.66 19.93
CA GLN A 75 12.47 1.65 19.43
C GLN A 75 12.42 1.73 17.89
N LEU A 76 13.16 2.66 17.29
CA LEU A 76 13.20 2.82 15.85
C LEU A 76 13.78 1.59 15.14
N LYS A 77 14.74 0.91 15.75
CA LYS A 77 15.30 -0.36 15.23
C LYS A 77 14.30 -1.51 15.30
N GLU A 78 13.53 -1.60 16.38
CA GLU A 78 12.46 -2.59 16.51
C GLU A 78 11.39 -2.39 15.45
N GLU A 79 10.96 -1.15 15.21
CA GLU A 79 10.03 -0.82 14.11
C GLU A 79 10.62 -1.16 12.75
N ALA A 80 11.90 -0.84 12.51
CA ALA A 80 12.57 -1.15 11.24
C ALA A 80 12.62 -2.67 10.99
N SER A 81 12.92 -3.46 12.02
CA SER A 81 12.92 -4.93 11.94
C SER A 81 11.54 -5.46 11.55
N GLN A 82 10.47 -4.96 12.17
CA GLN A 82 9.11 -5.39 11.85
C GLN A 82 8.73 -5.08 10.39
N ILE A 83 9.13 -3.91 9.87
CA ILE A 83 8.89 -3.54 8.46
C ILE A 83 9.67 -4.45 7.51
N ILE A 84 10.91 -4.80 7.84
CA ILE A 84 11.72 -5.73 7.04
C ILE A 84 11.07 -7.12 7.01
N ASP A 85 10.63 -7.63 8.16
CA ASP A 85 9.95 -8.93 8.24
C ASP A 85 8.65 -8.96 7.41
N LEU A 86 7.89 -7.85 7.42
CA LEU A 86 6.68 -7.72 6.59
C LEU A 86 7.02 -7.69 5.10
N LEU A 87 8.07 -6.96 4.70
CA LEU A 87 8.56 -6.94 3.32
C LEU A 87 9.01 -8.33 2.85
N GLU A 88 9.71 -9.08 3.71
CA GLU A 88 10.15 -10.44 3.38
C GLU A 88 8.97 -11.42 3.23
N LYS A 89 7.95 -11.30 4.09
CA LYS A 89 6.73 -12.12 4.00
C LYS A 89 5.94 -11.85 2.73
N ILE A 90 5.89 -10.61 2.27
CA ILE A 90 5.20 -10.24 1.03
C ILE A 90 6.04 -10.65 -0.19
N GLY A 91 7.36 -10.45 -0.16
CA GLY A 91 8.26 -10.80 -1.27
C GLY A 91 8.52 -12.29 -1.47
N LYS A 92 8.17 -13.15 -0.50
CA LYS A 92 8.28 -14.63 -0.60
C LYS A 92 7.04 -15.32 -1.19
N LYS A 93 5.96 -14.58 -1.46
CA LYS A 93 4.75 -15.11 -2.11
C LYS A 93 4.91 -15.18 -3.62
#